data_AF-B2KEP1-F1
#
_entry.id   AF-B2KEP1-F1
#
_cell.length_a   1.000
_cell.length_b   1.000
_cell.length_c   1.000
_cell.angle_alpha   90.00
_cell.angle_beta   90.00
_cell.angle_gamma   90.00
#
_symmetry.space_group_name_H-M   'P 1'
#
loop_
_entity.id
_entity.type
_entity.pdbx_description
1 polymer ?
#
loop_
_entity_poly.entity_id
_entity_poly.type
_entity_poly.pdbx_seq_one_letter_code
_entity_poly.pdbx_strand_id
1 'polypeptide(L)'
;MSENKFCQSCGMPMDKDPQGGGTNFDMTKNTEYCSYCYKGGNFTFIGDLKEFQEICKQHMKDQGTPGILAWFLAKNIKRLKRWKENR
;
A
#
# COMPACT_ATOMS: atom_id res chain seq x y z
N MET A 1 -17.05 -11.69 -0.45
CA MET A 1 -15.86 -11.04 -1.04
C MET A 1 -15.01 -10.56 0.11
N SER A 2 -13.77 -11.04 0.22
CA SER A 2 -12.90 -10.74 1.36
C SER A 2 -12.47 -9.27 1.33
N GLU A 3 -13.07 -8.43 2.17
CA GLU A 3 -12.61 -7.07 2.45
C GLU A 3 -11.19 -7.15 3.02
N ASN A 4 -10.19 -6.83 2.21
CA ASN A 4 -8.82 -6.70 2.70
C ASN A 4 -8.76 -5.45 3.56
N LYS A 5 -8.62 -5.64 4.88
CA LYS A 5 -8.50 -4.52 5.85
C LYS A 5 -7.27 -3.64 5.59
N PHE A 6 -6.32 -4.13 4.81
CA PHE A 6 -5.06 -3.47 4.49
C PHE A 6 -4.78 -3.46 2.98
N CYS A 7 -4.24 -2.34 2.51
CA CYS A 7 -3.77 -2.16 1.15
C CYS A 7 -2.70 -3.20 0.79
N GLN A 8 -2.93 -3.93 -0.29
CA GLN A 8 -2.05 -4.98 -0.80
C GLN A 8 -0.83 -4.44 -1.58
N SER A 9 -0.58 -3.14 -1.53
CA SER A 9 0.61 -2.48 -2.08
C SER A 9 1.50 -1.90 -0.97
N CYS A 10 0.96 -1.06 -0.08
CA CYS A 10 1.73 -0.38 0.97
C CYS A 10 1.48 -0.89 2.39
N GLY A 11 0.52 -1.81 2.60
CA GLY A 11 0.14 -2.30 3.92
C GLY A 11 -0.63 -1.28 4.77
N MET A 12 -1.00 -0.14 4.19
CA MET A 12 -1.80 0.88 4.88
C MET A 12 -3.20 0.33 5.19
N PRO A 13 -3.71 0.53 6.41
CA PRO A 13 -5.10 0.23 6.75
C PRO A 13 -6.06 0.99 5.81
N MET A 14 -7.07 0.29 5.26
CA MET A 14 -8.01 0.90 4.30
C MET A 14 -8.97 1.89 4.96
N ASP A 15 -9.20 1.76 6.27
CA ASP A 15 -9.95 2.73 7.10
C ASP A 15 -9.25 4.09 7.21
N LYS A 16 -7.92 4.13 7.01
CA LYS A 16 -7.12 5.36 6.97
C LYS A 16 -7.01 5.98 5.58
N ASP A 17 -7.58 5.34 4.54
CA ASP A 17 -7.60 5.92 3.21
C ASP A 17 -8.73 6.96 3.09
N PRO A 18 -8.45 8.25 2.85
CA PRO A 18 -9.48 9.29 2.76
C PRO A 18 -10.49 9.04 1.62
N GLN A 19 -10.10 8.30 0.58
CA GLN A 19 -10.99 7.99 -0.56
C GLN A 19 -11.68 6.61 -0.40
N GLY A 20 -11.33 5.85 0.64
CA GLY A 20 -11.87 4.52 0.92
C GLY A 20 -11.52 3.47 -0.14
N GLY A 21 -10.37 3.61 -0.79
CA GLY A 21 -9.87 2.68 -1.81
C GLY A 21 -9.40 3.38 -3.09
N GLY A 22 -8.63 2.63 -3.87
CA GLY A 22 -8.14 3.03 -5.19
C GLY A 22 -9.24 3.03 -6.24
N THR A 23 -8.88 3.42 -7.46
CA THR A 23 -9.82 3.45 -8.59
C THR A 23 -9.30 2.58 -9.72
N ASN A 24 -10.16 1.71 -10.23
CA ASN A 24 -9.91 0.90 -11.42
C ASN A 24 -10.07 1.75 -12.69
N PHE A 25 -9.75 1.16 -13.85
CA PHE A 25 -9.87 1.84 -15.15
C PHE A 25 -11.34 2.15 -15.51
N ASP A 26 -12.27 1.31 -15.08
CA ASP A 26 -13.72 1.44 -15.27
C ASP A 26 -14.39 2.39 -14.26
N MET A 27 -13.60 3.21 -13.54
CA MET A 27 -14.04 4.10 -12.46
C MET A 27 -14.62 3.40 -11.22
N THR A 28 -14.58 2.07 -11.15
CA THR A 28 -15.00 1.34 -9.95
C THR A 28 -13.96 1.45 -8.83
N LYS A 29 -14.40 1.32 -7.58
CA LYS A 29 -13.49 1.33 -6.43
C LYS A 29 -12.75 0.00 -6.30
N ASN A 30 -11.45 0.10 -6.02
CA ASN A 30 -10.62 -1.03 -5.71
C ASN A 30 -10.51 -1.19 -4.18
N THR A 31 -10.95 -2.34 -3.66
CA THR A 31 -10.90 -2.67 -2.22
C THR A 31 -9.60 -3.37 -1.81
N GLU A 32 -8.72 -3.68 -2.76
CA GLU A 32 -7.42 -4.30 -2.49
C GLU A 32 -6.30 -3.27 -2.33
N TYR A 33 -6.40 -2.13 -3.01
CA TYR A 33 -5.38 -1.09 -3.01
C TYR A 33 -5.97 0.24 -2.55
N CYS A 34 -5.18 1.03 -1.82
CA CYS A 34 -5.57 2.37 -1.42
C CYS A 34 -5.40 3.38 -2.58
N SER A 35 -6.04 4.53 -2.42
CA SER A 35 -6.06 5.61 -3.40
C SER A 35 -4.70 6.23 -3.71
N TYR A 36 -3.77 6.16 -2.77
CA TYR A 36 -2.39 6.60 -2.98
C TYR A 36 -1.57 5.64 -3.84
N CYS A 37 -1.84 4.33 -3.75
CA CYS A 37 -1.08 3.31 -4.45
C CYS A 37 -1.64 3.01 -5.84
N TYR A 38 -2.95 3.13 -6.03
CA TYR A 38 -3.63 2.67 -7.22
C TYR A 38 -4.73 3.65 -7.66
N LYS A 39 -4.57 4.21 -8.87
CA LYS A 39 -5.47 5.23 -9.41
C LYS A 39 -5.64 5.05 -10.91
N GLY A 40 -6.89 5.07 -11.38
CA GLY A 40 -7.22 4.94 -12.80
C GLY A 40 -6.70 3.65 -13.45
N GLY A 41 -6.73 2.54 -12.71
CA GLY A 41 -6.26 1.24 -13.21
C GLY A 41 -4.74 1.04 -13.16
N ASN A 42 -3.97 2.02 -12.66
CA ASN A 42 -2.50 1.97 -12.65
C ASN A 42 -1.92 2.22 -11.26
N PHE A 43 -0.77 1.61 -10.99
CA PHE A 43 0.01 1.92 -9.80
C PHE A 43 0.71 3.27 -9.95
N THR A 44 0.61 4.11 -8.93
CA THR A 44 1.21 5.45 -8.92
C THR A 44 2.74 5.40 -8.76
N PHE A 45 3.24 4.37 -8.08
CA PHE A 45 4.67 4.12 -7.91
C PHE A 45 5.14 3.04 -8.89
N ILE A 46 6.21 3.32 -9.62
CA ILE A 46 6.86 2.37 -10.53
C ILE A 46 8.33 2.33 -10.13
N GLY A 47 8.79 1.20 -9.61
CA GLY A 47 10.13 1.04 -9.08
C GLY A 47 10.29 -0.23 -8.26
N ASP A 48 11.43 -0.35 -7.59
CA ASP A 48 11.78 -1.56 -6.84
C ASP A 48 11.07 -1.63 -5.48
N LEU A 49 10.89 -2.87 -4.99
CA LEU A 49 10.34 -3.13 -3.66
C LEU A 49 11.14 -2.41 -2.56
N LYS A 50 12.47 -2.41 -2.64
CA LYS A 50 13.33 -1.78 -1.62
C LYS A 50 13.12 -0.27 -1.55
N GLU A 51 13.05 0.39 -2.71
CA GLU A 51 12.77 1.83 -2.78
C GLU A 51 11.39 2.13 -2.20
N PHE A 52 10.39 1.33 -2.57
CA PHE A 52 9.05 1.50 -2.07
C PHE A 52 8.94 1.30 -0.55
N GLN A 53 9.69 0.32 0.00
CA GLN A 53 9.77 0.09 1.45
C GLN A 53 10.36 1.30 2.18
N GLU A 54 11.43 1.89 1.66
CA GLU A 54 12.03 3.07 2.29
C GLU A 54 11.11 4.29 2.19
N ILE A 55 10.41 4.50 1.06
CA ILE A 55 9.40 5.56 0.92
C ILE A 55 8.27 5.38 1.95
N CYS A 56 7.70 4.18 2.03
CA CYS A 56 6.63 3.89 2.99
C CYS A 56 7.10 4.08 4.44
N LYS A 57 8.31 3.63 4.76
CA LYS A 57 8.92 3.79 6.08
C LYS A 57 9.13 5.25 6.45
N GLN A 58 9.59 6.09 5.51
CA GLN A 58 9.73 7.53 5.74
C GLN A 58 8.37 8.18 5.96
N HIS A 59 7.39 7.94 5.08
CA HIS A 59 6.04 8.46 5.29
C HIS A 59 5.39 8.03 6.61
N MET A 60 5.61 6.78 7.05
CA MET A 60 5.14 6.34 8.36
C MET A 60 5.78 7.15 9.50
N LYS A 61 7.09 7.41 9.43
CA LYS A 61 7.81 8.23 10.42
C LYS A 61 7.34 9.68 10.41
N ASP A 62 7.13 10.25 9.24
CA ASP A 62 6.61 11.63 9.08
C ASP A 62 5.22 11.77 9.71
N GLN A 63 4.42 10.71 9.68
CA GLN A 63 3.11 10.64 10.33
C GLN A 63 3.19 10.29 11.83
N GLY A 64 4.38 10.25 12.43
CA GLY A 64 4.59 9.99 13.85
C GLY A 64 4.64 8.51 14.24
N THR A 65 4.75 7.59 13.28
CA THR A 65 4.93 6.17 13.58
C THR A 65 6.33 5.93 14.16
N PRO A 66 6.46 5.24 15.31
CA PRO A 66 7.77 4.91 15.87
C PRO A 66 8.66 4.18 14.86
N GLY A 67 9.93 4.56 14.77
CA GLY A 67 10.84 4.06 13.73
C GLY A 67 10.98 2.53 13.66
N ILE A 68 10.91 1.84 14.82
CA ILE A 68 10.93 0.38 14.91
C ILE A 68 9.70 -0.23 14.24
N LEU A 69 8.52 0.35 14.50
CA LEU A 69 7.25 -0.10 13.94
C LEU A 69 7.20 0.19 12.43
N ALA A 70 7.61 1.38 12.01
CA ALA A 70 7.70 1.75 10.59
C ALA A 70 8.61 0.79 9.82
N TRP A 71 9.76 0.42 10.39
CA TRP A 71 10.66 -0.57 9.79
C TRP A 71 10.02 -1.96 9.69
N PHE A 72 9.34 -2.43 10.75
CA PHE A 72 8.66 -3.72 10.74
C PHE A 72 7.53 -3.79 9.71
N LEU A 73 6.71 -2.74 9.60
CA LEU A 73 5.63 -2.65 8.63
C LEU A 73 6.19 -2.59 7.20
N ALA A 74 7.17 -1.72 6.95
CA ALA A 74 7.83 -1.64 5.65
C ALA A 74 8.44 -2.98 5.23
N LYS A 75 9.13 -3.69 6.14
CA LYS A 75 9.71 -5.00 5.85
C LYS A 75 8.66 -6.07 5.50
N ASN A 76 7.44 -5.94 6.01
CA ASN A 76 6.32 -6.84 5.68
C ASN A 76 5.67 -6.56 4.31
N ILE A 77 5.91 -5.39 3.69
CA ILE A 77 5.36 -5.04 2.37
C ILE A 77 5.67 -6.10 1.30
N LYS A 78 6.85 -6.73 1.38
CA LYS A 78 7.25 -7.81 0.47
C LYS A 78 6.31 -9.03 0.42
N ARG A 79 5.44 -9.19 1.44
CA ARG A 79 4.49 -10.30 1.55
C ARG A 79 3.13 -9.97 0.93
N LEU A 80 2.89 -8.71 0.57
CA LEU A 80 1.62 -8.25 0.02
C LEU A 80 1.48 -8.66 -1.45
N LYS A 81 0.24 -8.81 -1.94
CA LYS A 81 -0.03 -9.36 -3.29
C LYS A 81 0.77 -8.68 -4.40
N ARG A 82 0.93 -7.35 -4.37
CA ARG A 82 1.67 -6.61 -5.40
C ARG A 82 3.14 -7.05 -5.50
N TRP A 83 3.75 -7.36 -4.37
CA TRP A 83 5.18 -7.64 -4.23
C TRP A 83 5.48 -9.11 -3.99
N LYS A 84 4.44 -9.93 -3.87
CA LYS A 84 4.55 -11.36 -3.69
C LYS A 84 4.98 -11.96 -5.03
N GLU A 85 6.28 -12.08 -5.22
CA GLU A 85 6.86 -12.92 -6.27
C GLU A 85 6.36 -14.36 -6.05
N ASN A 86 5.71 -14.93 -7.06
CA ASN A 86 5.21 -16.31 -7.04
C ASN A 86 6.35 -17.26 -6.65
N ARG A 87 6.22 -17.89 -5.49
CA ARG A 87 7.02 -19.05 -5.08
C ARG A 87 6.09 -20.13 -4.57
#